data_AF-A0A418W4Y3-F1
#
_entry.id   AF-A0A418W4Y3-F1
#
_cell.length_a   1.000
_cell.length_b   1.000
_cell.length_c   1.000
_cell.angle_alpha   90.00
_cell.angle_beta   90.00
_cell.angle_gamma   90.00
#
_symmetry.space_group_name_H-M   'P 1'
#
loop_
_entity.id
_entity.type
_entity.pdbx_description
1 polymer ?
#
loop_
_entity_poly.entity_id
_entity_poly.type
_entity_poly.pdbx_seq_one_letter_code
_entity_poly.pdbx_strand_id
1 'polypeptide(L)'
;MFDKFKGAAPLDITPRRALAVALIQCMASDGEIDPEEVAHLVSVLGRNATRDELDRCLKHARSTPPATFLQEVTPKLNQQQRLCILLNMIDSAMADGEAEPGERDLIIQYQRAFGFDDATMEPYFNALVAKNERAVLDV
;
A
#
# COMPACT_ATOMS: atom_id res chain seq x y z
N MET A 1 0.22 40.27 2.59
CA MET A 1 1.20 39.64 1.67
C MET A 1 1.87 38.43 2.33
N PHE A 2 1.12 37.59 3.05
CA PHE A 2 1.61 36.35 3.69
C PHE A 2 0.60 35.18 3.65
N ASP A 3 -0.52 35.33 2.92
CA ASP A 3 -1.53 34.26 2.73
C ASP A 3 -1.25 33.34 1.52
N LYS A 4 0.02 33.20 1.11
CA LYS A 4 0.41 32.35 -0.02
C LYS A 4 0.89 30.94 0.37
N PHE A 5 0.89 30.59 1.66
CA PHE A 5 1.04 29.21 2.11
C PHE A 5 -0.31 28.63 2.55
N LYS A 6 -1.30 28.68 1.66
CA LYS A 6 -2.34 27.63 1.70
C LYS A 6 -1.70 26.36 1.20
N GLY A 7 -0.89 25.72 2.04
CA GLY A 7 -0.59 24.30 1.88
C GLY A 7 -1.93 23.60 1.66
N ALA A 8 -2.01 22.73 0.66
CA ALA A 8 -3.22 21.96 0.41
C ALA A 8 -3.73 21.40 1.74
N ALA A 9 -5.04 21.51 2.01
CA ALA A 9 -5.61 21.03 3.26
C ALA A 9 -5.10 19.61 3.53
N PRO A 10 -4.71 19.29 4.79
CA PRO A 10 -4.22 17.97 5.15
C PRO A 10 -5.11 16.88 4.56
N LEU A 11 -4.49 15.86 3.97
CA LEU A 11 -5.24 14.74 3.41
C LEU A 11 -5.95 14.02 4.56
N ASP A 12 -7.29 14.07 4.57
CA ASP A 12 -8.06 13.29 5.52
C ASP A 12 -7.93 11.79 5.20
N ILE A 13 -7.27 11.03 6.07
CA ILE A 13 -6.97 9.61 5.85
C ILE A 13 -8.21 8.75 6.12
N THR A 14 -8.95 8.46 5.05
CA THR A 14 -10.00 7.43 5.01
C THR A 14 -9.38 6.03 4.78
N PRO A 15 -10.09 4.92 5.04
CA PRO A 15 -9.58 3.58 4.75
C PRO A 15 -9.14 3.37 3.29
N ARG A 16 -9.82 4.01 2.34
CA ARG A 16 -9.45 3.93 0.92
C ARG A 16 -8.16 4.71 0.61
N ARG A 17 -7.99 5.89 1.20
CA ARG A 17 -6.74 6.66 1.11
C ARG A 17 -5.60 5.95 1.82
N ALA A 18 -5.89 5.26 2.91
CA ALA A 18 -4.90 4.46 3.62
C ALA A 18 -4.35 3.34 2.73
N LEU A 19 -5.22 2.63 2.02
CA LEU A 19 -4.82 1.66 1.00
C LEU A 19 -3.96 2.31 -0.10
N ALA A 20 -4.40 3.43 -0.65
CA ALA A 20 -3.66 4.12 -1.71
C ALA A 20 -2.26 4.54 -1.26
N VAL A 21 -2.13 5.17 -0.09
CA VAL A 21 -0.85 5.61 0.47
C VAL A 21 0.06 4.41 0.76
N ALA A 22 -0.48 3.32 1.30
CA ALA A 22 0.30 2.11 1.59
C ALA A 22 0.88 1.46 0.33
N LEU A 23 0.07 1.36 -0.73
CA LEU A 23 0.54 0.85 -2.03
C LEU A 23 1.59 1.76 -2.66
N ILE A 24 1.37 3.08 -2.63
CA ILE A 24 2.35 4.06 -3.13
C ILE A 24 3.66 3.97 -2.35
N GLN A 25 3.61 3.81 -1.02
CA GLN A 25 4.82 3.63 -0.22
C GLN A 25 5.54 2.32 -0.58
N CYS A 26 4.80 1.24 -0.87
CA CYS A 26 5.37 -0.03 -1.31
C CYS A 26 6.11 0.12 -2.65
N MET A 27 5.42 0.58 -3.68
CA MET A 27 5.96 0.83 -5.02
C MET A 27 7.14 1.83 -5.00
N ALA A 28 7.10 2.84 -4.13
CA ALA A 28 8.17 3.81 -4.01
C ALA A 28 9.36 3.34 -3.16
N SER A 29 9.35 2.13 -2.59
CA SER A 29 10.42 1.62 -1.71
C SER A 29 11.77 1.57 -2.42
N ASP A 30 11.75 1.31 -3.73
CA ASP A 30 12.95 1.13 -4.55
C ASP A 30 13.27 2.38 -5.41
N GLY A 31 12.51 3.47 -5.22
CA GLY A 31 12.91 4.84 -5.57
C GLY A 31 12.23 5.46 -6.79
N GLU A 32 11.70 4.65 -7.71
CA GLU A 32 10.89 5.14 -8.84
C GLU A 32 9.58 4.37 -8.93
N ILE A 33 8.49 5.09 -9.21
CA ILE A 33 7.19 4.48 -9.48
C ILE A 33 7.04 4.40 -11.00
N ASP A 34 6.89 3.19 -11.53
CA ASP A 34 6.75 2.90 -12.94
C ASP A 34 5.28 3.09 -13.43
N PRO A 35 5.04 3.23 -14.75
CA PRO A 35 3.68 3.36 -15.28
C PRO A 35 2.75 2.16 -15.05
N GLU A 36 3.29 0.93 -15.02
CA GLU A 36 2.58 -0.31 -14.73
C GLU A 36 2.10 -0.35 -13.27
N GLU A 37 2.92 0.10 -12.33
CA GLU A 37 2.58 0.26 -10.92
C GLU A 37 1.46 1.29 -10.71
N VAL A 38 1.49 2.40 -11.45
CA VAL A 38 0.40 3.38 -11.44
C VAL A 38 -0.88 2.76 -12.02
N ALA A 39 -0.79 1.98 -13.10
CA ALA A 39 -1.94 1.30 -13.68
C ALA A 39 -2.54 0.27 -12.70
N HIS A 40 -1.68 -0.48 -12.00
CA HIS A 40 -2.06 -1.42 -10.96
C HIS A 40 -2.76 -0.70 -9.80
N LEU A 41 -2.18 0.39 -9.30
CA LEU A 41 -2.75 1.23 -8.25
C LEU A 41 -4.17 1.74 -8.61
N VAL A 42 -4.35 2.22 -9.84
CA VAL A 42 -5.66 2.65 -10.36
C VAL A 42 -6.64 1.48 -10.38
N SER A 43 -6.20 0.28 -10.77
CA SER A 43 -7.04 -0.92 -10.83
C SER A 43 -7.55 -1.33 -9.44
N VAL A 44 -6.68 -1.29 -8.42
CA VAL A 44 -6.99 -1.66 -7.04
C VAL A 44 -7.94 -0.64 -6.39
N LEU A 45 -7.73 0.65 -6.64
CA LEU A 45 -8.57 1.72 -6.07
C LEU A 45 -9.91 1.88 -6.82
N GLY A 46 -10.00 1.36 -8.04
CA GLY A 46 -11.18 1.30 -8.87
C GLY A 46 -11.68 2.66 -9.36
N ARG A 47 -12.95 2.73 -9.79
CA ARG A 47 -13.55 3.91 -10.47
C ARG A 47 -13.53 5.22 -9.66
N ASN A 48 -13.25 5.15 -8.36
CA ASN A 48 -13.19 6.32 -7.48
C ASN A 48 -11.78 6.94 -7.39
N ALA A 49 -10.77 6.31 -8.02
CA ALA A 49 -9.42 6.82 -8.10
C ALA A 49 -9.30 7.89 -9.20
N THR A 50 -9.64 9.13 -8.86
CA THR A 50 -9.38 10.25 -9.77
C THR A 50 -7.89 10.57 -9.76
N ARG A 51 -7.37 11.16 -10.84
CA ARG A 51 -5.98 11.62 -10.92
C ARG A 51 -5.62 12.58 -9.79
N ASP A 52 -6.52 13.51 -9.46
CA ASP A 52 -6.32 14.47 -8.36
C ASP A 52 -6.22 13.76 -7.00
N GLU A 53 -7.06 12.75 -6.76
CA GLU A 53 -7.03 11.97 -5.53
C GLU A 53 -5.72 11.16 -5.39
N LEU A 54 -5.24 10.57 -6.49
CA LEU A 54 -3.94 9.89 -6.54
C LEU A 54 -2.78 10.85 -6.29
N ASP A 55 -2.77 12.02 -6.94
CA ASP A 55 -1.75 13.05 -6.75
C ASP A 55 -1.68 13.51 -5.29
N ARG A 56 -2.83 13.60 -4.61
CA ARG A 56 -2.88 13.93 -3.18
C ARG A 56 -2.31 12.82 -2.30
N CYS A 57 -2.65 11.56 -2.57
CA CYS A 57 -2.10 10.41 -1.85
C CYS A 57 -0.59 10.30 -2.07
N LEU A 58 -0.12 10.51 -3.29
CA LEU A 58 1.31 10.48 -3.66
C LEU A 58 2.10 11.59 -2.98
N LYS A 59 1.57 12.82 -2.95
CA LYS A 59 2.17 13.92 -2.18
C LYS A 59 2.28 13.58 -0.69
N HIS A 60 1.22 13.01 -0.12
CA HIS A 60 1.20 12.62 1.29
C HIS A 60 2.19 11.49 1.59
N ALA A 61 2.25 10.46 0.74
CA ALA A 61 3.20 9.35 0.87
C ALA A 61 4.66 9.84 0.83
N ARG A 62 4.99 10.76 -0.09
CA ARG A 62 6.33 11.37 -0.20
C ARG A 62 6.72 12.24 1.01
N SER A 63 5.74 12.88 1.65
CA SER A 63 6.00 13.77 2.79
C SER A 63 5.93 13.07 4.15
N THR A 64 5.48 11.82 4.20
CA THR A 64 5.17 11.12 5.45
C THR A 64 5.88 9.79 5.52
N PRO A 65 6.89 9.62 6.40
CA PRO A 65 7.58 8.35 6.58
C PRO A 65 6.60 7.24 6.99
N PRO A 66 6.83 5.97 6.58
CA PRO A 66 5.95 4.84 6.91
C PRO A 66 5.63 4.72 8.40
N ALA A 67 6.62 4.88 9.29
CA ALA A 67 6.41 4.81 10.73
C ALA A 67 5.42 5.86 11.25
N THR A 68 5.54 7.11 10.77
CA THR A 68 4.64 8.21 11.13
C THR A 68 3.24 7.96 10.59
N PHE A 69 3.14 7.51 9.34
CA PHE A 69 1.86 7.17 8.72
C PHE A 69 1.16 6.04 9.49
N LEU A 70 1.89 4.97 9.84
CA LEU A 70 1.38 3.83 10.60
C LEU A 70 0.84 4.22 11.99
N GLN A 71 1.50 5.14 12.69
CA GLN A 71 1.00 5.68 13.96
C GLN A 71 -0.32 6.44 13.79
N GLU A 72 -0.49 7.16 12.68
CA GLU A 72 -1.72 7.91 12.39
C GLU A 72 -2.88 6.98 11.99
N VAL A 73 -2.62 6.03 11.10
CA VAL A 73 -3.65 5.26 10.41
C VAL A 73 -4.13 4.05 11.22
N THR A 74 -3.23 3.36 11.92
CA THR A 74 -3.55 2.14 12.68
C THR A 74 -4.75 2.34 13.63
N PRO A 75 -4.82 3.38 14.48
CA PRO A 75 -5.97 3.56 15.39
C PRO A 75 -7.28 3.92 14.67
N LYS A 76 -7.23 4.41 13.42
CA LYS A 76 -8.42 4.80 12.63
C LYS A 76 -9.05 3.63 11.88
N LEU A 77 -8.32 2.52 11.72
CA LEU A 77 -8.76 1.36 10.97
C LEU A 77 -9.23 0.24 11.89
N ASN A 78 -10.29 -0.44 11.49
CA ASN A 78 -10.67 -1.73 12.08
C ASN A 78 -9.78 -2.87 11.54
N GLN A 79 -9.86 -4.04 12.18
CA GLN A 79 -9.02 -5.19 11.83
C GLN A 79 -9.21 -5.65 10.38
N GLN A 80 -10.43 -5.65 9.86
CA GLN A 80 -10.73 -6.07 8.48
C GLN A 80 -10.11 -5.11 7.45
N GLN A 81 -10.13 -3.81 7.73
CA GLN A 81 -9.50 -2.80 6.88
C GLN A 81 -7.98 -2.93 6.87
N ARG A 82 -7.37 -3.17 8.03
CA ARG A 82 -5.92 -3.42 8.15
C ARG A 82 -5.50 -4.65 7.36
N LEU A 83 -6.24 -5.75 7.50
CA LEU A 83 -5.99 -6.97 6.75
C LEU A 83 -6.12 -6.73 5.24
N CYS A 84 -7.18 -6.05 4.82
CA CYS A 84 -7.39 -5.71 3.40
C CYS A 84 -6.20 -4.92 2.83
N ILE A 85 -5.72 -3.90 3.55
CA ILE A 85 -4.57 -3.10 3.11
C ILE A 85 -3.32 -3.98 3.00
N LEU A 86 -3.01 -4.75 4.04
CA LEU A 86 -1.81 -5.59 4.06
C LEU A 86 -1.81 -6.62 2.94
N LEU A 87 -2.95 -7.28 2.68
CA LEU A 87 -3.07 -8.26 1.60
C LEU A 87 -2.92 -7.63 0.22
N ASN A 88 -3.42 -6.41 0.00
CA ASN A 88 -3.19 -5.69 -1.26
C ASN A 88 -1.73 -5.29 -1.43
N MET A 89 -1.01 -4.95 -0.35
CA MET A 89 0.42 -4.68 -0.42
C MET A 89 1.21 -5.94 -0.81
N ILE A 90 0.95 -7.07 -0.13
CA ILE A 90 1.60 -8.35 -0.44
C ILE A 90 1.31 -8.78 -1.88
N ASP A 91 0.05 -8.68 -2.31
CA ASP A 91 -0.34 -9.05 -3.69
C ASP A 91 0.34 -8.18 -4.75
N SER A 92 0.54 -6.89 -4.45
CA SER A 92 1.23 -5.97 -5.36
C SER A 92 2.72 -6.30 -5.47
N ALA A 93 3.39 -6.49 -4.33
CA ALA A 93 4.82 -6.83 -4.30
C ALA A 93 5.10 -8.24 -4.88
N MET A 94 4.12 -9.13 -4.90
CA MET A 94 4.27 -10.49 -5.47
C MET A 94 3.85 -10.61 -6.94
N ALA A 95 3.48 -9.51 -7.61
CA ALA A 95 2.97 -9.56 -8.98
C ALA A 95 3.94 -10.22 -9.97
N ASP A 96 5.25 -10.02 -9.76
CA ASP A 96 6.34 -10.58 -10.55
C ASP A 96 6.93 -11.88 -9.98
N GLY A 97 6.27 -12.47 -8.97
CA GLY A 97 6.63 -13.75 -8.36
C GLY A 97 7.44 -13.63 -7.06
N GLU A 98 8.18 -12.54 -6.89
CA GLU A 98 8.92 -12.25 -5.65
C GLU A 98 8.91 -10.75 -5.33
N ALA A 99 8.73 -10.40 -4.06
CA ALA A 99 8.85 -9.03 -3.58
C ALA A 99 10.32 -8.59 -3.50
N GLU A 100 10.61 -7.32 -3.75
CA GLU A 100 11.96 -6.76 -3.55
C GLU A 100 12.29 -6.59 -2.05
N PRO A 101 13.58 -6.53 -1.64
CA PRO A 101 13.95 -6.39 -0.24
C PRO A 101 13.31 -5.17 0.45
N GLY A 102 13.22 -4.03 -0.24
CA GLY A 102 12.61 -2.80 0.30
C GLY A 102 11.12 -2.98 0.59
N GLU A 103 10.39 -3.57 -0.36
CA GLU A 103 8.97 -3.90 -0.20
C GLU A 103 8.74 -4.90 0.93
N ARG A 104 9.57 -5.95 1.04
CA ARG A 104 9.49 -6.96 2.11
C ARG A 104 9.61 -6.32 3.49
N ASP A 105 10.61 -5.45 3.68
CA ASP A 105 10.83 -4.76 4.95
C ASP A 105 9.65 -3.84 5.30
N LEU A 106 9.09 -3.13 4.30
CA LEU A 106 7.91 -2.29 4.49
C LEU A 106 6.68 -3.12 4.85
N ILE A 107 6.41 -4.22 4.16
CA ILE A 107 5.28 -5.12 4.44
C ILE A 107 5.38 -5.68 5.86
N ILE A 108 6.57 -6.11 6.30
CA ILE A 108 6.80 -6.58 7.67
C ILE A 108 6.51 -5.46 8.69
N GLN A 109 6.91 -4.23 8.38
CA GLN A 109 6.60 -3.06 9.23
C GLN A 109 5.09 -2.85 9.36
N TYR A 110 4.34 -2.93 8.25
CA TYR A 110 2.88 -2.82 8.23
C TYR A 110 2.20 -3.96 8.99
N GLN A 111 2.63 -5.20 8.77
CA GLN A 111 2.10 -6.38 9.46
C GLN A 111 2.20 -6.21 10.98
N ARG A 112 3.38 -5.83 11.48
CA ARG A 112 3.63 -5.61 12.91
C ARG A 112 2.79 -4.45 13.45
N ALA A 113 2.75 -3.32 12.74
CA ALA A 113 1.97 -2.16 13.18
C ALA A 113 0.46 -2.44 13.21
N PHE A 114 -0.05 -3.23 12.27
CA PHE A 114 -1.45 -3.63 12.24
C PHE A 114 -1.82 -4.70 13.26
N GLY A 115 -0.82 -5.37 13.85
CA GLY A 115 -0.99 -6.35 14.92
C GLY A 115 -1.29 -7.76 14.42
N PHE A 116 -0.80 -8.13 13.23
CA PHE A 116 -0.88 -9.50 12.73
C PHE A 116 0.42 -10.25 13.01
N ASP A 117 0.31 -11.46 13.56
CA ASP A 117 1.43 -12.37 13.67
C ASP A 117 1.55 -13.26 12.42
N ASP A 118 2.69 -13.93 12.29
CA ASP A 118 2.99 -14.76 11.12
C ASP A 118 1.99 -15.92 10.99
N ALA A 119 1.56 -16.51 12.11
CA ALA A 119 0.58 -17.60 12.11
C ALA A 119 -0.80 -17.15 11.57
N THR A 120 -1.23 -15.93 11.87
CA THR A 120 -2.46 -15.36 11.32
C THR A 120 -2.33 -15.08 9.82
N MET A 121 -1.13 -14.71 9.36
CA MET A 121 -0.89 -14.32 7.96
C MET A 121 -0.58 -15.50 7.04
N GLU A 122 -0.02 -16.60 7.57
CA GLU A 122 0.36 -17.80 6.83
C GLU A 122 -0.69 -18.29 5.81
N PRO A 123 -1.98 -18.49 6.16
CA PRO A 123 -2.95 -18.98 5.19
C PRO A 123 -3.19 -18.00 4.02
N TYR A 124 -3.10 -16.70 4.26
CA TYR A 124 -3.25 -15.70 3.22
C TYR A 124 -2.01 -15.63 2.32
N PHE A 125 -0.82 -15.72 2.90
CA PHE A 125 0.42 -15.76 2.16
C PHE A 125 0.47 -16.97 1.23
N ASN A 126 0.13 -18.16 1.72
CA ASN A 126 0.06 -19.38 0.93
C ASN A 126 -0.94 -19.25 -0.24
N ALA A 127 -2.08 -18.60 -0.01
CA ALA A 127 -3.06 -18.35 -1.06
C ALA A 127 -2.54 -17.39 -2.15
N LEU A 128 -1.79 -16.34 -1.77
CA LEU A 128 -1.19 -15.40 -2.71
C LEU A 128 -0.03 -16.03 -3.49
N VAL A 129 0.81 -16.85 -2.85
CA VAL A 129 1.83 -17.66 -3.55
C VAL A 129 1.17 -18.56 -4.59
N ALA A 130 0.14 -19.31 -4.19
CA ALA A 130 -0.57 -20.20 -5.11
C ALA A 130 -1.25 -19.46 -6.27
N LYS A 131 -1.75 -18.23 -6.03
CA LYS A 131 -2.32 -17.36 -7.07
C LYS A 131 -1.27 -16.94 -8.11
N ASN A 132 -0.03 -16.68 -7.68
CA ASN A 132 1.03 -16.13 -8.54
C ASN A 132 1.97 -17.20 -9.11
N GLU A 133 1.84 -18.47 -8.71
CA GLU A 133 2.58 -19.59 -9.29
C GLU A 133 2.11 -19.86 -10.73
N ARG A 134 2.72 -19.18 -11.71
CA ARG A 134 2.35 -19.31 -13.13
C ARG A 134 2.96 -20.53 -13.81
N ALA A 135 4.05 -21.10 -13.27
CA ALA A 135 4.75 -22.22 -13.92
C ALA A 135 3.88 -23.49 -13.97
N VAL A 136 2.87 -23.61 -13.11
CA VAL A 136 1.87 -24.70 -13.16
C VAL A 136 0.98 -24.66 -14.41
N LEU A 137 1.01 -23.59 -15.19
CA LEU A 137 0.27 -23.47 -16.45
C LEU A 137 1.07 -23.97 -17.66
N ASP A 138 2.39 -24.14 -17.52
CA ASP A 138 3.32 -24.45 -18.61
C ASP A 138 3.56 -25.97 -18.77
N VAL A 139 2.56 -26.79 -18.41
CA VAL A 139 2.62 -28.27 -18.42
C VAL A 139 2.31 -28.87 -19.79
#